data_AF-W0GU63-F1
#
_entry.id   AF-W0GU63-F1
#
_cell.length_a   1.000
_cell.length_b   1.000
_cell.length_c   1.000
_cell.angle_alpha   90.00
_cell.angle_beta   90.00
_cell.angle_gamma   90.00
#
_symmetry.space_group_name_H-M   'P 1'
#
loop_
_entity.id
_entity.type
_entity.pdbx_description
1 polymer ?
#
loop_
_entity_poly.entity_id
_entity_poly.type
_entity_poly.pdbx_seq_one_letter_code
_entity_poly.pdbx_strand_id
1 'polypeptide(L)' 'MDLMTISEAARRLGYKSRYQLYRLINDGYLHEHVHVQQHTGQRLVDIEGLREKLQCICQWRPNSVFLRR' A
#
# COMPACT_ATOMS: atom_id res chain seq x y z
N MET A 1 -13.95 -3.99 -4.81
CA MET A 1 -12.92 -3.87 -3.77
C MET A 1 -12.12 -5.16 -3.74
N ASP A 2 -10.86 -5.10 -4.16
CA ASP A 2 -9.93 -6.25 -4.08
C ASP A 2 -9.13 -6.10 -2.78
N LEU A 3 -9.60 -6.79 -1.74
CA LEU A 3 -8.99 -6.75 -0.42
C LEU A 3 -7.90 -7.81 -0.32
N MET A 4 -6.70 -7.40 0.07
CA MET A 4 -5.57 -8.32 0.21
C MET A 4 -4.70 -7.97 1.41
N THR A 5 -3.81 -8.88 1.77
CA THR A 5 -2.85 -8.61 2.84
C THR A 5 -1.89 -7.49 2.45
N ILE A 6 -1.36 -6.77 3.44
CA ILE A 6 -0.35 -5.72 3.23
C ILE A 6 0.86 -6.26 2.44
N SER A 7 1.28 -7.49 2.73
CA SER A 7 2.39 -8.13 2.01
C SER A 7 2.07 -8.33 0.52
N GLU A 8 0.83 -8.73 0.21
CA GLU A 8 0.38 -8.92 -1.17
C GLU A 8 0.28 -7.60 -1.92
N ALA A 9 -0.31 -6.58 -1.30
CA ALA A 9 -0.43 -5.25 -1.87
C ALA A 9 0.94 -4.64 -2.16
N ALA A 10 1.89 -4.75 -1.23
CA ALA A 10 3.26 -4.27 -1.43
C ALA A 10 3.91 -4.89 -2.67
N ARG A 11 3.73 -6.21 -2.87
CA ARG A 11 4.23 -6.93 -4.04
C ARG A 11 3.57 -6.44 -5.34
N ARG A 12 2.25 -6.31 -5.36
CA ARG A 12 1.51 -5.85 -6.55
C ARG A 12 1.79 -4.39 -6.92
N LEU A 13 2.08 -3.55 -5.94
CA LEU A 13 2.43 -2.14 -6.14
C LEU A 13 3.91 -1.92 -6.49
N GLY A 14 4.71 -2.98 -6.57
CA GLY A 14 6.13 -2.90 -6.94
C GLY A 14 7.05 -2.39 -5.84
N TYR A 15 6.63 -2.40 -4.57
CA TYR A 15 7.51 -2.06 -3.45
C TYR A 15 8.60 -3.13 -3.29
N LYS A 16 9.86 -2.69 -3.13
CA LYS A 16 11.01 -3.58 -2.87
C LYS A 16 10.90 -4.27 -1.50
N SER A 17 10.17 -3.66 -0.56
CA SER A 17 9.94 -4.22 0.76
C SER A 17 8.57 -3.84 1.27
N ARG A 18 7.83 -4.83 1.81
CA ARG A 18 6.58 -4.62 2.56
C ARG A 18 6.74 -3.61 3.69
N TYR A 19 7.95 -3.45 4.25
CA TYR A 19 8.23 -2.48 5.30
C TYR A 19 7.92 -1.04 4.89
N GLN A 20 8.13 -0.69 3.61
CA GLN A 20 7.82 0.66 3.12
C GLN A 20 6.33 0.95 3.20
N LEU A 21 5.49 -0.01 2.79
CA LEU A 21 4.04 0.10 2.87
C LEU A 21 3.57 0.08 4.33
N TYR A 22 4.15 -0.76 5.19
CA TYR A 22 3.86 -0.77 6.62
C TYR A 22 4.14 0.58 7.29
N ARG A 23 5.24 1.25 6.96
CA ARG A 23 5.54 2.59 7.49
C ARG A 23 4.47 3.59 7.10
N LEU A 24 4.11 3.67 5.81
CA LEU A 24 3.07 4.59 5.35
C LEU A 24 1.72 4.37 6.06
N ILE A 25 1.38 3.11 6.31
CA ILE A 25 0.20 2.73 7.06
C ILE A 25 0.30 3.15 8.54
N ASN A 26 1.44 2.89 9.20
CA ASN A 26 1.65 3.21 10.61
C ASN A 26 1.77 4.72 10.87
N ASP A 27 2.31 5.46 9.90
CA ASP A 27 2.40 6.91 9.93
C ASP A 27 1.04 7.58 9.62
N GLY A 28 -0.01 6.80 9.36
CA GLY A 28 -1.40 7.26 9.23
C GLY A 28 -1.82 7.69 7.82
N TYR A 29 -0.91 7.69 6.85
CA TYR A 29 -1.17 8.17 5.48
C TYR A 29 -2.22 7.35 4.71
N LEU A 30 -2.36 6.07 5.06
CA LEU A 30 -3.17 5.10 4.30
C LEU A 30 -4.28 4.45 5.14
N HIS A 31 -4.57 4.97 6.33
CA HIS A 31 -5.49 4.33 7.29
C HIS A 31 -6.91 4.12 6.72
N GLU A 32 -7.38 5.03 5.86
CA GLU A 32 -8.69 4.97 5.22
C GLU A 32 -8.86 3.78 4.25
N HIS A 33 -7.73 3.20 3.80
CA HIS A 33 -7.70 2.03 2.92
C HIS A 33 -7.39 0.72 3.67
N VAL A 34 -7.26 0.77 5.01
CA VAL A 34 -6.99 -0.41 5.83
C VAL A 34 -8.28 -0.90 6.47
N HIS A 35 -8.60 -2.17 6.23
CA HIS A 35 -9.74 -2.86 6.81
C HIS A 35 -9.27 -3.92 7.80
N VAL A 36 -9.85 -3.93 9.00
CA VAL A 36 -9.57 -4.96 10.00
C VAL A 36 -10.68 -6.01 9.93
N GLN A 37 -10.33 -7.26 9.63
CA GLN A 37 -11.28 -8.36 9.73
C GLN A 37 -11.69 -8.57 11.19
N GLN A 38 -13.00 -8.56 11.46
CA GLN A 38 -13.54 -8.67 12.81
C GLN A 38 -13.20 -10.00 13.49
N HIS A 39 -13.14 -11.10 12.74
CA HIS A 39 -12.95 -12.44 13.30
C HIS A 39 -11.49 -12.81 13.55
N THR A 40 -10.56 -12.25 12.77
CA THR A 40 -9.14 -12.64 12.79
C THR A 40 -8.22 -11.52 13.28
N GLY A 41 -8.74 -10.28 13.36
CA GLY A 41 -7.92 -9.08 13.58
C GLY A 41 -6.96 -8.78 12.42
N GLN A 42 -7.06 -9.52 11.30
CA GLN A 42 -6.14 -9.37 10.19
C GLN A 42 -6.39 -8.03 9.47
N ARG A 43 -5.30 -7.29 9.24
CA ARG A 43 -5.31 -6.07 8.44
C ARG A 43 -5.25 -6.41 6.95
N LEU A 44 -6.29 -6.05 6.24
CA LEU A 44 -6.38 -6.08 4.79
C LEU A 44 -6.36 -4.66 4.24
N VAL A 45 -5.99 -4.52 2.97
CA VAL A 45 -5.97 -3.24 2.27
C VAL A 45 -6.72 -3.33 0.96
N ASP A 46 -7.45 -2.27 0.63
CA ASP A 46 -8.03 -2.09 -0.71
C ASP A 46 -6.97 -1.54 -1.66
N ILE A 47 -6.52 -2.38 -2.60
CA ILE A 47 -5.40 -2.05 -3.48
C ILE A 47 -5.70 -0.89 -4.44
N GLU A 48 -6.94 -0.78 -4.92
CA GLU A 48 -7.31 0.23 -5.91
C GLU A 48 -7.34 1.62 -5.26
N GLY A 49 -8.05 1.78 -4.14
CA GLY A 49 -8.03 3.03 -3.38
C GLY A 49 -6.63 3.40 -2.90
N LEU A 50 -5.84 2.41 -2.48
CA LEU A 50 -4.47 2.64 -2.02
C LEU A 50 -3.55 3.09 -3.18
N ARG A 51 -3.76 2.59 -4.40
CA ARG A 51 -3.04 3.05 -5.60
C ARG A 51 -3.36 4.51 -5.91
N GLU A 52 -4.64 4.87 -5.93
CA GLU A 52 -5.09 6.25 -6.19
C GLU A 52 -4.51 7.21 -5.15
N LYS A 53 -4.60 6.86 -3.86
CA LYS A 53 -4.07 7.67 -2.77
C LYS A 53 -2.56 7.84 -2.84
N LEU A 54 -1.83 6.77 -3.16
CA LEU A 54 -0.38 6.82 -3.32
C LEU A 54 0.03 7.74 -4.49
N GLN A 55 -0.72 7.77 -5.58
CA GLN A 55 -0.49 8.71 -6.68
C GLN A 55 -0.68 10.18 -6.26
N CYS A 56 -1.60 10.45 -5.31
CA CYS A 56 -1.80 11.78 -4.75
C CYS A 56 -0.68 12.19 -3.76
N ILE A 57 -0.23 11.26 -2.92
CA ILE A 57 0.77 11.54 -1.86
C ILE A 57 2.17 11.61 -2.46
N CYS A 58 2.56 10.57 -3.19
CA CYS A 58 3.82 10.53 -3.90
C CYS A 58 3.56 11.24 -5.21
N GLN A 59 3.91 12.53 -5.34
CA GLN A 59 3.95 13.21 -6.65
C GLN A 59 4.72 12.32 -7.63
N TRP A 60 3.98 11.51 -8.42
CA TRP A 60 4.55 10.42 -9.18
C TRP A 60 5.39 11.03 -10.30
N ARG A 61 6.71 11.13 -10.08
CA ARG A 61 7.61 11.55 -11.14
C ARG A 61 7.89 10.31 -12.00
N PRO A 62 7.54 10.30 -13.30
CA PRO A 62 7.84 9.18 -14.18
C PRO A 62 9.33 8.80 -14.18
N ASN A 63 10.20 9.73 -13.79
CA ASN A 63 11.65 9.57 -13.74
C ASN A 63 12.19 9.12 -12.37
N SER A 64 11.32 8.90 -11.36
CA SER A 64 11.72 8.47 -10.01
C SER A 64 11.98 6.97 -9.90
N VAL A 65 11.85 6.23 -11.00
CA VAL A 65 12.01 4.78 -10.99
C VAL A 65 13.50 4.45 -10.99
N PHE A 66 14.06 4.20 -9.81
CA PHE A 66 15.24 3.33 -9.69
C PHE A 66 14.82 1.90 -10.03
N LEU A 67 14.60 1.66 -11.33
CA LEU A 67 14.57 0.34 -11.93
C LEU A 67 15.91 -0.31 -11.55
N ARG A 68 15.87 -1.31 -10.67
CA ARG A 68 17.01 -2.21 -10.51
C ARG A 68 17.15 -2.91 -11.86
N ARG A 69 18.30 -2.71 -12.52
CA ARG A 69 18.78 -3.57 -13.60
C ARG A 69 19.02 -4.97 -13.08
#